data_AF-A0A6N9NTY2-F1
#
_entry.id   AF-A0A6N9NTY2-F1
#
_cell.length_a   1.000
_cell.length_b   1.000
_cell.length_c   1.000
_cell.angle_alpha   90.00
_cell.angle_beta   90.00
_cell.angle_gamma   90.00
#
_symmetry.space_group_name_H-M   'P 1'
#
loop_
_entity.id
_entity.type
_entity.pdbx_description
1 polymer ?
#
loop_
_entity_poly.entity_id
_entity_poly.type
_entity_poly.pdbx_seq_one_letter_code
_entity_poly.pdbx_strand_id
1 'polypeptide(L)'
;MYAHRKNFWQTHGLTCLAGLSLLLALKIYYSQTGSDGLLWILAPTAWWVRTLSGIPFEYLPHTGYVSHSFRFVIAASCSGIQFLIVSASLLLFSFLPRIQRRKEGIAWLGVSFIASYVFTILVNSFRIILSLYLPLCLPGIQKSHRLAEWITPERLHTAIGIVVYFGSLLFLFFLTESLFQKPERCFSRLLLMQNPLLAADLRWLLPAFWYFAIVLGLPLLNRAYLHDRQAFMEYALAILLICLPMLLFLYFLRLAIKLFSGSHKKLLP
;
A
#
# COMPACT_ATOMS: atom_id res chain seq x y z
N MET A 1 16.82 11.39 -36.91
CA MET A 1 16.53 10.01 -36.45
C MET A 1 15.30 10.01 -35.51
N TYR A 2 14.10 10.18 -36.05
CA TYR A 2 12.83 10.08 -35.29
C TYR A 2 12.17 8.74 -35.61
N ALA A 3 12.76 7.64 -35.16
CA ALA A 3 12.21 6.31 -35.36
C ALA A 3 11.49 5.84 -34.08
N HIS A 4 10.23 5.43 -34.28
CA HIS A 4 9.52 4.45 -33.46
C HIS A 4 8.82 4.91 -32.17
N ARG A 5 7.99 5.96 -32.24
CA ARG A 5 6.91 6.15 -31.23
C ARG A 5 5.76 5.16 -31.52
N LYS A 6 5.95 3.88 -31.17
CA LYS A 6 4.79 2.97 -31.02
C LYS A 6 3.89 3.59 -29.95
N ASN A 7 2.60 3.80 -30.24
CA ASN A 7 1.68 4.34 -29.25
C ASN A 7 1.73 3.44 -28.00
N PHE A 8 1.91 4.04 -26.83
CA PHE A 8 1.97 3.32 -25.54
C PHE A 8 0.83 2.28 -25.43
N TRP A 9 -0.38 2.68 -25.84
CA TRP A 9 -1.57 1.84 -25.89
C TRP A 9 -1.45 0.64 -26.84
N GLN A 10 -0.78 0.78 -27.99
CA GLN A 10 -0.55 -0.34 -28.91
C GLN A 10 0.46 -1.36 -28.36
N THR A 11 1.37 -0.92 -27.48
CA THR A 11 2.42 -1.79 -26.92
C THR A 11 1.99 -2.45 -25.62
N HIS A 12 1.34 -1.67 -24.73
CA HIS A 12 1.06 -2.06 -23.35
C HIS A 12 -0.43 -2.13 -23.00
N GLY A 13 -1.33 -1.79 -23.93
CA GLY A 13 -2.78 -1.81 -23.70
C GLY A 13 -3.27 -3.17 -23.22
N LEU A 14 -2.79 -4.26 -23.83
CA LEU A 14 -3.14 -5.62 -23.40
C LEU A 14 -2.64 -5.91 -21.97
N THR A 15 -1.42 -5.49 -21.63
CA THR A 15 -0.85 -5.68 -20.29
C THR A 15 -1.63 -4.90 -19.23
N CYS A 16 -2.03 -3.66 -19.54
CA CYS A 16 -2.87 -2.85 -18.66
C CYS A 16 -4.25 -3.49 -18.44
N LEU A 17 -4.89 -3.97 -19.52
CA LEU A 17 -6.18 -4.66 -19.44
C LEU A 17 -6.07 -5.95 -18.63
N ALA A 18 -5.06 -6.78 -18.90
CA ALA A 18 -4.83 -8.01 -18.15
C ALA A 18 -4.59 -7.73 -16.66
N GLY A 19 -3.77 -6.71 -16.34
CA GLY A 19 -3.53 -6.30 -14.96
C GLY A 19 -4.78 -5.78 -14.26
N LEU A 20 -5.57 -4.94 -14.92
CA LEU A 20 -6.83 -4.43 -14.37
C LEU A 20 -7.81 -5.58 -14.10
N SER A 21 -7.95 -6.51 -15.05
CA SER A 21 -8.79 -7.71 -14.89
C SER A 21 -8.34 -8.57 -13.72
N LEU A 22 -7.03 -8.78 -13.55
CA LEU A 22 -6.49 -9.53 -12.41
C LEU A 22 -6.74 -8.84 -11.07
N LEU A 23 -6.56 -7.52 -11.00
CA LEU A 23 -6.84 -6.74 -9.78
C LEU A 23 -8.33 -6.76 -9.42
N LEU A 24 -9.20 -6.65 -10.41
CA LEU A 24 -10.66 -6.76 -10.22
C LEU A 24 -11.06 -8.17 -9.79
N ALA A 25 -10.53 -9.21 -10.44
CA ALA A 25 -10.79 -10.59 -10.07
C ALA A 25 -10.36 -10.87 -8.62
N LEU A 26 -9.17 -10.42 -8.22
CA LEU A 26 -8.68 -10.54 -6.85
C LEU A 26 -9.59 -9.80 -5.85
N LYS A 27 -10.08 -8.62 -6.21
CA LYS A 27 -11.00 -7.84 -5.36
C LYS A 27 -12.36 -8.53 -5.20
N ILE A 28 -12.92 -9.04 -6.29
CA ILE A 28 -14.20 -9.77 -6.28
C ILE A 28 -14.06 -11.05 -5.47
N TYR A 29 -12.99 -11.82 -5.71
CA TYR A 29 -12.67 -13.02 -4.94
C TYR A 29 -12.61 -12.72 -3.44
N TYR A 30 -11.86 -11.68 -3.04
CA TYR A 30 -11.79 -11.25 -1.64
C TYR A 30 -13.16 -10.88 -1.05
N SER A 31 -14.03 -10.23 -1.82
CA SER A 31 -15.35 -9.83 -1.31
C SER A 31 -16.31 -11.00 -1.09
N GLN A 32 -16.10 -12.13 -1.74
CA GLN A 32 -16.98 -13.31 -1.68
C GLN A 32 -16.46 -14.40 -0.74
N THR A 33 -15.19 -14.31 -0.34
CA THR A 33 -14.50 -15.43 0.32
C THR A 33 -14.18 -15.10 1.78
N GLY A 34 -14.50 -16.03 2.68
CA GLY A 34 -14.12 -15.97 4.09
C GLY A 34 -12.64 -16.32 4.34
N SER A 35 -12.27 -16.48 5.61
CA SER A 35 -10.88 -16.77 6.02
C SER A 35 -10.28 -18.01 5.33
N ASP A 36 -11.10 -19.04 5.06
CA ASP A 36 -10.63 -20.33 4.52
C ASP A 36 -10.10 -20.22 3.08
N GLY A 37 -10.73 -19.43 2.22
CA GLY A 37 -10.23 -19.23 0.87
C GLY A 37 -9.10 -18.20 0.77
N LEU A 38 -8.79 -17.51 1.88
CA LEU A 38 -7.64 -16.60 1.97
C LEU A 38 -6.41 -17.27 2.59
N LEU A 39 -6.43 -18.58 2.80
CA LEU A 39 -5.31 -19.34 3.36
C LEU A 39 -4.00 -19.17 2.58
N TRP A 40 -4.04 -19.00 1.26
CA TRP A 40 -2.85 -18.80 0.43
C TRP A 40 -2.05 -17.52 0.78
N ILE A 41 -2.68 -16.53 1.40
CA ILE A 41 -2.00 -15.32 1.92
C ILE A 41 -1.92 -15.30 3.44
N LEU A 42 -2.94 -15.85 4.12
CA LEU A 42 -2.99 -15.93 5.58
C LEU A 42 -1.99 -16.92 6.15
N ALA A 43 -1.84 -18.11 5.57
CA ALA A 43 -0.90 -19.12 6.06
C ALA A 43 0.56 -18.65 6.04
N PRO A 44 1.11 -18.12 4.94
CA PRO A 44 2.48 -17.60 4.96
C PRO A 44 2.63 -16.38 5.89
N THR A 45 1.61 -15.52 6.00
CA THR A 45 1.63 -14.41 6.96
C THR A 45 1.65 -14.91 8.41
N ALA A 46 0.78 -15.86 8.76
CA ALA A 46 0.72 -16.43 10.11
C ALA A 46 2.02 -17.16 10.47
N TRP A 47 2.64 -17.84 9.49
CA TRP A 47 3.96 -18.44 9.67
C TRP A 47 5.05 -17.41 10.01
N TRP A 48 5.10 -16.29 9.27
CA TRP A 48 6.04 -15.20 9.56
C TRP A 48 5.77 -14.56 10.92
N VAL A 49 4.51 -14.29 11.24
CA VAL A 49 4.11 -13.74 12.55
C VAL A 49 4.54 -14.68 13.66
N ARG A 50 4.27 -15.99 13.55
CA ARG A 50 4.70 -17.00 14.53
C ARG A 50 6.21 -17.02 14.68
N THR A 51 6.95 -16.99 13.58
CA THR A 51 8.42 -17.06 13.59
C THR A 51 9.05 -15.82 14.24
N LEU A 52 8.53 -14.63 13.94
CA LEU A 52 9.07 -13.36 14.44
C LEU A 52 8.62 -13.02 15.87
N SER A 53 7.40 -13.37 16.25
CA SER A 53 6.85 -13.10 17.58
C SER A 53 7.08 -14.22 18.59
N GLY A 54 7.35 -15.45 18.12
CA GLY A 54 7.41 -16.65 18.96
C GLY A 54 6.04 -17.15 19.44
N ILE A 55 4.94 -16.58 18.94
CA ILE A 55 3.58 -16.87 19.45
C ILE A 55 2.91 -17.97 18.64
N PRO A 56 2.35 -19.00 19.29
CA PRO A 56 1.60 -20.03 18.59
C PRO A 56 0.27 -19.46 18.07
N PHE A 57 0.03 -19.73 16.79
CA PHE A 57 -1.23 -19.48 16.10
C PHE A 57 -1.76 -20.81 15.57
N GLU A 58 -2.99 -21.14 15.98
CA GLU A 58 -3.69 -22.35 15.55
C GLU A 58 -4.74 -21.98 14.52
N TYR A 59 -4.85 -22.77 13.47
CA TYR A 59 -5.88 -22.56 12.45
C TYR A 59 -7.22 -23.11 12.94
N LEU A 60 -8.23 -22.24 13.00
CA LEU A 60 -9.60 -22.60 13.30
C LEU A 60 -10.47 -22.38 12.05
N PRO A 61 -11.15 -23.42 11.54
CA PRO A 61 -12.00 -23.31 10.35
C PRO A 61 -13.01 -22.16 10.45
N HIS A 62 -13.24 -21.49 9.32
CA HIS A 62 -14.15 -20.35 9.15
C HIS A 62 -13.75 -19.06 9.88
N THR A 63 -12.87 -19.14 10.88
CA THR A 63 -12.44 -18.01 11.69
C THR A 63 -11.09 -17.47 11.20
N GLY A 64 -10.13 -18.36 10.94
CA GLY A 64 -8.75 -18.00 10.58
C GLY A 64 -7.76 -18.48 11.64
N TYR A 65 -6.64 -17.79 11.81
CA TYR A 65 -5.62 -18.17 12.78
C TYR A 65 -5.86 -17.49 14.13
N VAL A 66 -5.93 -18.26 15.21
CA VAL A 66 -6.26 -17.77 16.56
C VAL A 66 -5.09 -18.04 17.51
N SER A 67 -4.85 -17.10 18.41
CA SER A 67 -3.99 -17.31 19.58
C SER A 67 -4.80 -17.08 20.85
N HIS A 68 -5.04 -18.16 21.61
CA HIS A 68 -5.79 -18.11 22.86
C HIS A 68 -5.06 -17.31 23.94
N SER A 69 -3.73 -17.41 24.01
CA SER A 69 -2.90 -16.72 25.00
C SER A 69 -2.97 -15.19 24.90
N PHE A 70 -3.12 -14.66 23.68
CA PHE A 70 -3.16 -13.22 23.41
C PHE A 70 -4.57 -12.73 23.04
N ARG A 71 -5.57 -13.62 23.05
CA ARG A 71 -6.96 -13.35 22.62
C ARG A 71 -7.02 -12.59 21.29
N PHE A 72 -6.16 -12.98 20.35
CA PHE A 72 -6.00 -12.32 19.06
C PHE A 72 -6.37 -13.27 17.91
N VAL A 73 -7.07 -12.74 16.91
CA VAL A 73 -7.55 -13.49 15.74
C VAL A 73 -7.05 -12.82 14.47
N ILE A 74 -6.32 -13.58 13.64
CA ILE A 74 -5.95 -13.20 12.28
C ILE A 74 -7.09 -13.65 11.35
N ALA A 75 -8.10 -12.79 11.22
CA ALA A 75 -9.25 -12.98 10.35
C ALA A 75 -8.98 -12.51 8.90
N ALA A 76 -9.95 -12.68 8.01
CA ALA A 76 -9.91 -12.19 6.62
C ALA A 76 -9.58 -10.67 6.50
N SER A 77 -9.99 -9.86 7.48
CA SER A 77 -9.65 -8.42 7.57
C SER A 77 -8.15 -8.16 7.74
N CYS A 78 -7.42 -9.15 8.26
CA CYS A 78 -5.97 -9.14 8.42
C CYS A 78 -5.22 -9.78 7.25
N SER A 79 -5.89 -10.12 6.13
CA SER A 79 -5.25 -10.78 4.98
C SER A 79 -4.23 -9.92 4.23
N GLY A 80 -4.35 -8.59 4.31
CA GLY A 80 -3.49 -7.68 3.55
C GLY A 80 -3.82 -7.58 2.05
N ILE A 81 -4.91 -8.20 1.57
CA ILE A 81 -5.25 -8.18 0.13
C ILE A 81 -5.48 -6.77 -0.40
N GLN A 82 -6.06 -5.89 0.40
CA GLN A 82 -6.22 -4.49 -0.03
C GLN A 82 -4.87 -3.83 -0.29
N PHE A 83 -3.87 -4.09 0.56
CA PHE A 83 -2.51 -3.61 0.37
C PHE A 83 -1.82 -4.28 -0.83
N LEU A 84 -2.07 -5.57 -1.07
CA LEU A 84 -1.62 -6.28 -2.27
C LEU A 84 -2.13 -5.61 -3.55
N ILE A 85 -3.43 -5.28 -3.61
CA ILE A 85 -4.02 -4.58 -4.77
C ILE A 85 -3.39 -3.20 -4.94
N VAL A 86 -3.21 -2.43 -3.86
CA VAL A 86 -2.58 -1.10 -3.91
C VAL A 86 -1.14 -1.17 -4.41
N SER A 87 -0.33 -2.04 -3.82
CA SER A 87 1.08 -2.18 -4.18
C SER A 87 1.28 -2.75 -5.58
N ALA A 88 0.46 -3.73 -5.99
CA ALA A 88 0.47 -4.24 -7.36
C ALA A 88 0.09 -3.15 -8.37
N SER A 89 -0.93 -2.33 -8.08
CA SER A 89 -1.34 -1.22 -8.95
C SER A 89 -0.25 -0.17 -9.07
N LEU A 90 0.39 0.19 -7.95
CA LEU A 90 1.53 1.09 -7.93
C LEU A 90 2.65 0.56 -8.83
N LEU A 91 3.13 -0.67 -8.61
CA LEU A 91 4.24 -1.25 -9.36
C LEU A 91 3.92 -1.41 -10.85
N LEU A 92 2.73 -1.94 -11.15
CA LEU A 92 2.32 -2.19 -12.52
C LEU A 92 2.17 -0.87 -13.28
N PHE A 93 1.22 -0.03 -12.91
CA PHE A 93 0.84 1.11 -13.75
C PHE A 93 1.89 2.24 -13.70
N SER A 94 2.56 2.43 -12.57
CA SER A 94 3.52 3.54 -12.42
C SER A 94 4.86 3.29 -13.13
N PHE A 95 5.24 2.02 -13.31
CA PHE A 95 6.53 1.64 -13.88
C PHE A 95 6.43 0.93 -15.24
N LEU A 96 5.28 0.37 -15.62
CA LEU A 96 5.05 -0.21 -16.96
C LEU A 96 5.42 0.74 -18.13
N PRO A 97 5.17 2.06 -18.07
CA PRO A 97 5.60 2.98 -19.13
C PRO A 97 7.11 3.13 -19.29
N ARG A 98 7.91 2.65 -18.33
CA ARG A 98 9.38 2.61 -18.45
C ARG A 98 9.85 1.39 -19.25
N ILE A 99 8.97 0.42 -19.49
CA ILE A 99 9.27 -0.80 -20.23
C ILE A 99 9.04 -0.55 -21.72
N GLN A 100 10.02 -0.88 -22.57
CA GLN A 100 9.95 -0.56 -23.99
C GLN A 100 9.27 -1.65 -24.81
N ARG A 101 9.52 -2.93 -24.48
CA ARG A 101 9.03 -4.06 -25.28
C ARG A 101 7.76 -4.66 -24.69
N ARG A 102 6.84 -5.12 -25.55
CA ARG A 102 5.60 -5.80 -25.14
C ARG A 102 5.86 -7.07 -24.32
N LYS A 103 6.85 -7.89 -24.71
CA LYS A 103 7.24 -9.11 -23.99
C LYS A 103 7.72 -8.78 -22.57
N GLU A 104 8.54 -7.74 -22.44
CA GLU A 104 9.01 -7.23 -21.15
C GLU A 104 7.86 -6.64 -20.33
N GLY A 105 6.84 -6.05 -20.96
CA GLY A 105 5.62 -5.58 -20.28
C GLY A 105 4.83 -6.73 -19.65
N ILE A 106 4.69 -7.86 -20.34
CA ILE A 106 4.05 -9.07 -19.79
C ILE A 106 4.90 -9.65 -18.65
N ALA A 107 6.23 -9.69 -18.81
CA ALA A 107 7.12 -10.08 -17.72
C ALA A 107 6.98 -9.15 -16.50
N TRP A 108 6.86 -7.83 -16.74
CA TRP A 108 6.66 -6.83 -15.69
C TRP A 108 5.33 -6.99 -14.95
N LEU A 109 4.27 -7.44 -15.64
CA LEU A 109 3.02 -7.82 -14.99
C LEU A 109 3.24 -8.91 -13.95
N GLY A 110 3.92 -9.99 -14.33
CA GLY A 110 4.26 -11.09 -13.41
C GLY A 110 5.13 -10.62 -12.25
N VAL A 111 6.21 -9.87 -12.54
CA VAL A 111 7.11 -9.32 -11.51
C VAL A 111 6.36 -8.41 -10.55
N SER A 112 5.46 -7.55 -11.04
CA SER A 112 4.69 -6.62 -10.20
C SER A 112 3.80 -7.36 -9.21
N PHE A 113 3.12 -8.43 -9.64
CA PHE A 113 2.26 -9.25 -8.77
C PHE A 113 3.05 -10.11 -7.79
N ILE A 114 4.17 -10.69 -8.21
CA ILE A 114 5.02 -11.51 -7.32
C ILE A 114 5.67 -10.61 -6.27
N ALA A 115 6.25 -9.47 -6.68
CA ALA A 115 6.88 -8.54 -5.78
C ALA A 115 5.88 -7.95 -4.77
N SER A 116 4.68 -7.58 -5.21
CA SER A 116 3.62 -7.09 -4.32
C SER A 116 3.12 -8.17 -3.36
N TYR A 117 3.01 -9.43 -3.79
CA TYR A 117 2.64 -10.55 -2.93
C TYR A 117 3.65 -10.79 -1.81
N VAL A 118 4.93 -10.93 -2.15
CA VAL A 118 6.01 -11.12 -1.17
C VAL A 118 6.08 -9.93 -0.22
N PHE A 119 6.03 -8.71 -0.76
CA PHE A 119 6.05 -7.50 0.06
C PHE A 119 4.84 -7.39 0.99
N THR A 120 3.65 -7.80 0.52
CA THR A 120 2.44 -7.83 1.35
C THR A 120 2.60 -8.78 2.53
N ILE A 121 3.12 -9.99 2.32
CA ILE A 121 3.33 -10.94 3.42
C ILE A 121 4.24 -10.32 4.49
N LEU A 122 5.35 -9.71 4.10
CA LEU A 122 6.30 -9.09 5.02
C LEU A 122 5.67 -7.90 5.79
N VAL A 123 5.08 -6.97 5.06
CA VAL A 123 4.48 -5.75 5.64
C VAL A 123 3.29 -6.08 6.53
N ASN A 124 2.43 -7.01 6.10
CA ASN A 124 1.26 -7.42 6.86
C ASN A 124 1.65 -8.22 8.11
N SER A 125 2.71 -9.02 8.05
CA SER A 125 3.27 -9.67 9.24
C SER A 125 3.72 -8.63 10.27
N PHE A 126 4.46 -7.60 9.84
CA PHE A 126 4.87 -6.50 10.70
C PHE A 126 3.66 -5.74 11.29
N ARG A 127 2.64 -5.47 10.48
CA ARG A 127 1.39 -4.83 10.93
C ARG A 127 0.69 -5.64 12.03
N ILE A 128 0.59 -6.96 11.86
CA ILE A 128 -0.05 -7.85 12.85
C ILE A 128 0.75 -7.86 14.15
N ILE A 129 2.08 -8.01 14.06
CA ILE A 129 2.99 -7.97 15.21
C ILE A 129 2.84 -6.63 15.96
N LEU A 130 2.83 -5.51 15.24
CA LEU A 130 2.66 -4.20 15.86
C LEU A 130 1.28 -4.05 16.51
N SER A 131 0.23 -4.60 15.89
CA SER A 131 -1.12 -4.63 16.46
C SER A 131 -1.22 -5.47 17.73
N LEU A 132 -0.35 -6.46 17.88
CA LEU A 132 -0.29 -7.32 19.05
C LEU A 132 0.48 -6.66 20.21
N TYR A 133 1.67 -6.10 19.95
CA TYR A 133 2.54 -5.57 21.01
C TYR A 133 2.22 -4.13 21.41
N LEU A 134 1.74 -3.28 20.49
CA LEU A 134 1.53 -1.87 20.79
C LEU A 134 0.48 -1.64 21.92
N PRO A 135 -0.65 -2.39 21.98
CA PRO A 135 -1.56 -2.31 23.11
C PRO A 135 -0.92 -2.73 24.45
N LEU A 136 -0.01 -3.71 24.42
CA LEU A 136 0.67 -4.21 25.63
C LEU A 136 1.73 -3.23 26.15
N CYS A 137 2.39 -2.50 25.26
CA CYS A 137 3.44 -1.53 25.62
C CYS A 137 2.89 -0.18 26.12
N LEU A 138 1.59 0.08 25.96
CA LEU A 138 0.94 1.35 26.34
C LEU A 138 -0.12 1.20 27.45
N PRO A 139 0.19 0.53 28.59
CA PRO A 139 -0.79 0.34 29.67
C PRO A 139 -1.22 1.67 30.33
N GLY A 140 -0.41 2.72 30.18
CA GLY A 140 -0.69 4.06 30.70
C GLY A 140 -1.84 4.79 29.99
N ILE A 141 -2.04 4.56 28.69
CA ILE A 141 -3.11 5.22 27.91
C ILE A 141 -4.49 4.69 28.30
N GLN A 142 -4.57 3.41 28.65
CA GLN A 142 -5.82 2.75 29.03
C GLN A 142 -6.30 3.10 30.45
N LYS A 143 -5.43 3.63 31.32
CA LYS A 143 -5.80 4.14 32.65
C LYS A 143 -6.53 5.50 32.61
N SER A 144 -6.38 6.25 31.53
CA SER A 144 -7.08 7.52 31.32
C SER A 144 -8.43 7.29 30.65
N HIS A 145 -9.52 7.33 31.45
CA HIS A 145 -10.89 7.10 30.99
C HIS A 145 -11.29 7.94 29.76
N ARG A 146 -10.75 9.17 29.64
CA ARG A 146 -10.98 10.07 28.48
C ARG A 146 -10.20 9.69 27.21
N LEU A 147 -9.05 9.03 27.31
CA LEU A 147 -8.26 8.61 26.14
C LEU A 147 -8.64 7.19 25.67
N ALA A 148 -9.10 6.35 26.60
CA ALA A 148 -9.59 5.00 26.31
C ALA A 148 -10.82 5.00 25.38
N GLU A 149 -11.71 5.99 25.50
CA GLU A 149 -12.87 6.15 24.60
C GLU A 149 -12.47 6.54 23.16
N TRP A 150 -11.36 7.28 23.00
CA TRP A 150 -10.88 7.71 21.68
C TRP A 150 -10.06 6.63 20.97
N ILE A 151 -9.31 5.81 21.71
CA ILE A 151 -8.41 4.76 21.19
C ILE A 151 -9.00 3.38 21.48
N THR A 152 -10.07 3.02 20.76
CA THR A 152 -10.60 1.65 20.79
C THR A 152 -9.63 0.69 20.10
N PRO A 153 -9.61 -0.62 20.46
CA PRO A 153 -8.74 -1.61 19.82
C PRO A 153 -8.87 -1.64 18.30
N GLU A 154 -10.09 -1.47 17.78
CA GLU A 154 -10.37 -1.44 16.34
C GLU A 154 -9.81 -0.19 15.65
N ARG A 155 -9.96 1.00 16.28
CA ARG A 155 -9.39 2.26 15.76
C ARG A 155 -7.87 2.22 15.78
N LEU A 156 -7.28 1.67 16.84
CA LEU A 156 -5.83 1.49 16.95
C LEU A 156 -5.31 0.53 15.88
N HIS A 157 -5.95 -0.63 15.70
CA HIS A 157 -5.59 -1.59 14.66
C HIS A 157 -5.70 -1.00 13.24
N THR A 158 -6.73 -0.17 13.00
CA THR A 158 -6.90 0.56 11.75
C THR A 158 -5.80 1.59 11.55
N ALA A 159 -5.48 2.39 12.58
CA ALA A 159 -4.42 3.40 12.52
C ALA A 159 -3.04 2.77 12.28
N ILE A 160 -2.70 1.70 13.00
CA ILE A 160 -1.48 0.90 12.78
C ILE A 160 -1.44 0.40 11.33
N GLY A 161 -2.55 -0.13 10.83
CA GLY A 161 -2.68 -0.55 9.45
C GLY A 161 -2.37 0.57 8.45
N ILE A 162 -2.94 1.76 8.64
CA ILE A 162 -2.72 2.90 7.76
C ILE A 162 -1.25 3.33 7.79
N VAL A 163 -0.65 3.48 8.97
CA VAL A 163 0.76 3.88 9.12
C VAL A 163 1.69 2.87 8.43
N VAL A 164 1.53 1.59 8.73
CA VAL A 164 2.40 0.53 8.21
C VAL A 164 2.23 0.37 6.70
N TYR A 165 0.99 0.31 6.20
CA TYR A 165 0.76 0.16 4.76
C TYR A 165 1.16 1.39 3.97
N PHE A 166 0.77 2.59 4.39
CA PHE A 166 1.09 3.79 3.66
C PHE A 166 2.60 4.06 3.66
N GLY A 167 3.26 3.91 4.82
CA GLY A 167 4.71 4.03 4.95
C GLY A 167 5.45 3.01 4.08
N SER A 168 5.02 1.75 4.09
CA SER A 168 5.62 0.70 3.26
C SER A 168 5.38 0.92 1.77
N LEU A 169 4.25 1.49 1.37
CA LEU A 169 3.98 1.85 -0.02
C LEU A 169 4.92 2.95 -0.52
N LEU A 170 5.16 3.97 0.31
CA LEU A 170 6.13 5.03 0.03
C LEU A 170 7.54 4.45 -0.10
N PHE A 171 7.93 3.56 0.82
CA PHE A 171 9.20 2.84 0.75
C PHE A 171 9.33 2.02 -0.53
N LEU A 172 8.31 1.23 -0.89
CA LEU A 172 8.30 0.42 -2.11
C LEU A 172 8.47 1.29 -3.36
N PHE A 173 7.80 2.45 -3.39
CA PHE A 173 7.91 3.39 -4.49
C PHE A 173 9.32 3.93 -4.66
N PHE A 174 9.94 4.42 -3.59
CA PHE A 174 11.29 4.97 -3.64
C PHE A 174 12.34 3.89 -3.92
N LEU A 175 12.18 2.69 -3.34
CA LEU A 175 13.02 1.54 -3.65
C LEU A 175 12.97 1.21 -5.15
N THR A 176 11.76 1.07 -5.69
CA THR A 176 11.56 0.79 -7.11
C THR A 176 12.08 1.94 -7.98
N GLU A 177 11.83 3.19 -7.60
CA GLU A 177 12.37 4.34 -8.31
C GLU A 177 13.89 4.34 -8.37
N SER A 178 14.56 3.96 -7.27
CA SER A 178 16.01 3.84 -7.22
C SER A 178 16.56 2.72 -8.10
N LEU A 179 15.83 1.62 -8.26
CA LEU A 179 16.23 0.50 -9.15
C LEU A 179 16.18 0.90 -10.63
N PHE A 180 15.20 1.71 -11.01
CA PHE A 180 15.11 2.25 -12.37
C PHE A 180 15.95 3.53 -12.47
N GLN A 181 17.26 3.38 -12.62
CA GLN A 181 18.35 4.38 -12.55
C GLN A 181 18.19 5.71 -13.35
N LYS A 182 17.08 5.96 -14.07
CA LYS A 182 16.79 7.25 -14.72
C LYS A 182 15.28 7.57 -14.67
N PRO A 183 14.87 8.81 -14.33
CA PRO A 183 13.47 9.23 -14.40
C PRO A 183 13.04 9.38 -15.86
N GLU A 184 12.63 8.28 -16.48
CA GLU A 184 11.93 8.29 -17.77
C GLU A 184 10.55 8.94 -17.58
N ARG A 185 10.28 9.98 -18.38
CA ARG A 185 9.20 10.97 -18.24
C ARG A 185 7.82 10.50 -18.74
N CYS A 186 7.67 9.22 -19.08
CA CYS A 186 6.51 8.73 -19.86
C CYS A 186 5.21 8.70 -19.04
N PHE A 187 5.20 8.06 -17.86
CA PHE A 187 3.98 7.99 -17.03
C PHE A 187 3.59 9.35 -16.43
N SER A 188 4.58 10.13 -16.00
CA SER A 188 4.39 11.52 -15.56
C SER A 188 3.75 12.40 -16.62
N ARG A 189 3.76 12.02 -17.91
CA ARG A 189 3.09 12.76 -18.99
C ARG A 189 1.69 12.23 -19.30
N LEU A 190 1.39 10.97 -18.93
CA LEU A 190 0.07 10.36 -19.13
C LEU A 190 -0.90 10.74 -18.01
N LEU A 191 -0.43 10.81 -16.76
CA LEU A 191 -1.26 11.00 -15.56
C LEU A 191 -1.12 12.40 -14.94
N LEU A 192 0.05 13.04 -15.10
CA LEU A 192 0.32 14.40 -14.68
C LEU A 192 0.43 15.29 -15.94
N MET A 193 -0.16 16.49 -15.87
CA MET A 193 -0.34 17.43 -17.00
C MET A 193 0.92 17.66 -17.87
N GLN A 194 0.72 18.25 -19.05
CA GLN A 194 1.74 18.58 -20.08
C GLN A 194 3.03 19.28 -19.58
N ASN A 195 3.06 19.81 -18.34
CA ASN A 195 4.22 20.50 -17.75
C ASN A 195 5.24 19.53 -17.12
N PRO A 196 6.40 19.29 -17.77
CA PRO A 196 7.35 18.27 -17.36
C PRO A 196 8.08 18.58 -16.04
N LEU A 197 8.17 19.85 -15.65
CA LEU A 197 8.79 20.27 -14.38
C LEU A 197 7.87 19.94 -13.19
N LEU A 198 6.60 20.33 -13.27
CA LEU A 198 5.60 20.04 -12.24
C LEU A 198 5.38 18.53 -12.06
N ALA A 199 5.39 17.79 -13.16
CA ALA A 199 5.19 16.34 -13.16
C ALA A 199 6.35 15.55 -12.52
N ALA A 200 7.56 16.12 -12.47
CA ALA A 200 8.69 15.54 -11.76
C ALA A 200 8.57 15.79 -10.24
N ASP A 201 8.20 17.02 -9.86
CA ASP A 201 8.05 17.39 -8.44
C ASP A 201 6.82 16.77 -7.77
N LEU A 202 5.77 16.36 -8.50
CA LEU A 202 4.59 15.68 -7.95
C LEU A 202 4.68 14.16 -7.97
N ARG A 203 5.72 13.57 -8.58
CA ARG A 203 5.80 12.12 -8.79
C ARG A 203 5.79 11.30 -7.49
N TRP A 204 6.34 11.84 -6.42
CA TRP A 204 6.38 11.19 -5.11
C TRP A 204 5.00 11.13 -4.42
N LEU A 205 3.99 11.82 -4.96
CA LEU A 205 2.59 11.69 -4.54
C LEU A 205 1.89 10.49 -5.19
N LEU A 206 2.52 9.82 -6.14
CA LEU A 206 1.92 8.69 -6.85
C LEU A 206 1.55 7.50 -5.94
N PRO A 207 2.32 7.16 -4.88
CA PRO A 207 1.88 6.23 -3.84
C PRO A 207 0.59 6.68 -3.15
N ALA A 208 0.47 7.97 -2.85
CA ALA A 208 -0.73 8.54 -2.24
C ALA A 208 -1.93 8.45 -3.18
N PHE A 209 -1.74 8.76 -4.47
CA PHE A 209 -2.77 8.58 -5.49
C PHE A 209 -3.30 7.14 -5.50
N TRP A 210 -2.44 6.13 -5.60
CA TRP A 210 -2.87 4.73 -5.64
C TRP A 210 -3.50 4.26 -4.33
N TYR A 211 -2.95 4.69 -3.20
CA TYR A 211 -3.51 4.37 -1.89
C TYR A 211 -4.93 4.93 -1.75
N PHE A 212 -5.14 6.23 -1.99
CA PHE A 212 -6.47 6.83 -1.89
C PHE A 212 -7.44 6.32 -2.95
N ALA A 213 -6.99 6.12 -4.19
CA ALA A 213 -7.84 5.62 -5.27
C ALA A 213 -8.44 4.24 -4.95
N ILE A 214 -7.66 3.36 -4.35
CA ILE A 214 -8.12 1.98 -4.05
C ILE A 214 -8.77 1.90 -2.67
N VAL A 215 -8.24 2.60 -1.67
CA VAL A 215 -8.74 2.52 -0.30
C VAL A 215 -10.03 3.32 -0.10
N LEU A 216 -10.14 4.51 -0.70
CA LEU A 216 -11.33 5.35 -0.62
C LEU A 216 -12.21 5.25 -1.87
N GLY A 217 -11.59 5.16 -3.05
CA GLY A 217 -12.34 5.12 -4.31
C GLY A 217 -13.19 3.86 -4.47
N LEU A 218 -12.71 2.69 -4.04
CA LEU A 218 -13.50 1.45 -4.15
C LEU A 218 -14.74 1.43 -3.24
N PRO A 219 -14.67 1.77 -1.93
CA PRO A 219 -15.88 1.88 -1.10
C PRO A 219 -16.86 2.95 -1.61
N LEU A 220 -16.34 4.05 -2.16
CA LEU A 220 -17.16 5.10 -2.76
C LEU A 220 -17.90 4.57 -4.00
N LEU A 221 -17.22 3.82 -4.86
CA LEU A 221 -17.80 3.21 -6.05
C LEU A 221 -18.84 2.14 -5.70
N ASN A 222 -18.62 1.39 -4.61
CA ASN A 222 -19.56 0.42 -4.08
C ASN A 222 -20.70 1.04 -3.27
N ARG A 223 -20.83 2.38 -3.27
CA ARG A 223 -21.87 3.14 -2.56
C ARG A 223 -21.95 2.83 -1.06
N ALA A 224 -20.81 2.56 -0.42
CA ALA A 224 -20.76 2.28 1.02
C ALA A 224 -21.35 3.42 1.87
N TYR A 225 -21.24 4.66 1.39
CA TYR A 225 -21.85 5.85 2.01
C TYR A 225 -23.38 5.78 2.13
N LEU A 226 -24.07 5.03 1.27
CA LEU A 226 -25.53 4.86 1.36
C LEU A 226 -25.94 3.90 2.47
N HIS A 227 -25.06 2.97 2.87
CA HIS A 227 -25.35 1.99 3.92
C HIS A 227 -25.01 2.58 5.30
N ASP A 228 -23.82 3.17 5.44
CA ASP A 228 -23.39 3.80 6.67
C ASP A 228 -22.47 5.00 6.38
N ARG A 229 -23.11 6.17 6.29
CA ARG A 229 -22.43 7.44 6.05
C ARG A 229 -21.44 7.77 7.18
N GLN A 230 -21.77 7.46 8.42
CA GLN A 230 -20.96 7.87 9.56
C GLN A 230 -19.68 7.04 9.63
N ALA A 231 -19.79 5.71 9.55
CA ALA A 231 -18.61 4.83 9.55
C ALA A 231 -17.66 5.10 8.37
N PHE A 232 -18.20 5.37 7.18
CA PHE A 232 -17.37 5.72 6.02
C PHE A 232 -16.63 7.05 6.24
N MET A 233 -17.30 8.08 6.77
CA MET A 233 -16.65 9.37 7.05
C MET A 233 -15.58 9.25 8.13
N GLU A 234 -15.84 8.49 9.20
CA GLU A 234 -14.84 8.22 10.24
C GLU A 234 -13.60 7.53 9.66
N TYR A 235 -13.80 6.52 8.81
CA TYR A 235 -12.70 5.82 8.14
C TYR A 235 -11.91 6.73 7.18
N ALA A 236 -12.61 7.52 6.37
CA ALA A 236 -11.98 8.44 5.42
C ALA A 236 -11.18 9.54 6.14
N LEU A 237 -11.73 10.10 7.21
CA LEU A 237 -11.04 11.08 8.05
C LEU A 237 -9.82 10.48 8.73
N ALA A 238 -9.89 9.25 9.26
CA ALA A 238 -8.75 8.58 9.86
C ALA A 238 -7.60 8.40 8.85
N ILE A 239 -7.92 8.02 7.61
CA ILE A 239 -6.94 7.91 6.53
C ILE A 239 -6.29 9.25 6.22
N LEU A 240 -7.08 10.32 6.04
CA LEU A 240 -6.54 11.64 5.74
C LEU A 240 -5.69 12.18 6.89
N LEU A 241 -6.17 12.03 8.13
CA LEU A 241 -5.50 12.50 9.34
C LEU A 241 -4.13 11.84 9.55
N ILE A 242 -3.95 10.59 9.13
CA ILE A 242 -2.67 9.87 9.26
C ILE A 242 -1.78 10.08 8.04
N CYS A 243 -2.33 9.99 6.83
CA CYS A 243 -1.52 10.08 5.60
C CYS A 243 -0.99 11.50 5.35
N LEU A 244 -1.75 12.56 5.66
CA LEU A 244 -1.32 13.94 5.40
C LEU A 244 -0.08 14.33 6.22
N PRO A 245 0.00 14.09 7.55
CA PRO A 245 1.24 14.30 8.30
C PRO A 245 2.44 13.51 7.77
N MET A 246 2.24 12.26 7.37
CA MET A 246 3.31 11.45 6.78
C MET A 246 3.83 12.07 5.46
N LEU A 247 2.92 12.57 4.62
CA LEU A 247 3.28 13.28 3.38
C LEU A 247 3.98 14.62 3.65
N LEU A 248 3.50 15.39 4.63
CA LEU A 248 4.12 16.65 5.04
C LEU A 248 5.53 16.40 5.58
N PHE A 249 5.71 15.40 6.43
CA PHE A 249 7.01 15.00 6.95
C PHE A 249 7.99 14.65 5.81
N LEU A 250 7.55 13.83 4.85
CA LEU A 250 8.35 13.50 3.67
C LEU A 250 8.67 14.73 2.80
N TYR A 251 7.72 15.65 2.65
CA TYR A 251 7.92 16.90 1.92
C TYR A 251 9.02 17.75 2.57
N PHE A 252 8.94 17.96 3.88
CA PHE A 252 9.96 18.73 4.62
C PHE A 252 11.32 18.04 4.62
N LEU A 253 11.36 16.71 4.77
CA LEU A 253 12.59 15.94 4.67
C LEU A 253 13.26 16.12 3.30
N ARG A 254 12.48 16.06 2.22
CA ARG A 254 12.99 16.30 0.85
C ARG A 254 13.46 17.74 0.65
N LEU A 255 12.73 18.72 1.20
CA LEU A 255 13.12 20.12 1.14
C LEU A 255 14.47 20.33 1.87
N ALA A 256 14.64 19.76 3.06
CA ALA A 256 15.89 19.81 3.81
C ALA A 256 17.04 19.20 2.99
N ILE A 257 16.88 17.99 2.44
CA ILE A 257 17.90 17.33 1.61
C ILE A 257 18.29 18.20 0.39
N LYS A 258 17.31 18.80 -0.29
CA LYS A 258 17.56 19.71 -1.43
C LYS A 258 18.37 20.95 -1.00
N LEU A 259 18.04 21.55 0.14
CA LEU A 259 18.76 22.71 0.68
C LEU A 259 20.21 22.37 1.06
N PHE A 260 20.43 21.24 1.74
CA PHE A 260 21.78 20.77 2.10
C PHE A 260 22.63 20.44 0.87
N SER A 261 22.07 19.75 -0.14
CA SER A 261 22.78 19.43 -1.38
C SER A 261 23.06 20.66 -2.25
N GLY A 262 22.15 21.64 -2.27
CA GLY A 262 22.34 22.91 -2.97
C GLY A 262 23.44 23.79 -2.36
N SER A 263 23.59 23.75 -1.03
CA SER A 263 24.67 24.45 -0.33
C SER A 263 26.04 23.84 -0.66
N HIS A 264 26.13 22.51 -0.74
CA HIS A 264 27.39 21.80 -1.06
C HIS A 264 27.91 22.07 -2.48
N LYS A 265 27.02 22.36 -3.45
CA LYS A 265 27.40 22.71 -4.83
C LYS A 265 27.92 24.15 -4.98
N LYS A 266 27.66 25.05 -4.03
CA LYS A 266 28.20 26.43 -4.04
C LYS A 266 29.59 26.55 -3.40
N LEU A 267 30.08 25.48 -2.77
CA LEU A 267 31.35 25.44 -2.01
C LEU A 267 32.49 24.69 -2.71
N LEU A 268 32.25 24.17 -3.92
CA LEU A 268 33.29 23.60 -4.78
C LEU A 268 33.61 24.61 -5.89
N PRO A 269 34.82 25.20 -5.91
CA PRO A 269 35.26 26.11 -6.97
C PRO A 269 35.42 25.40 -8.32
#